data_AF-A0A3D5RL68-F1
#
_entry.id   AF-A0A3D5RL68-F1
#
_cell.length_a   1.000
_cell.length_b   1.000
_cell.length_c   1.000
_cell.angle_alpha   90.00
_cell.angle_beta   90.00
_cell.angle_gamma   90.00
#
_symmetry.space_group_name_H-M   'P 1'
#
loop_
_entity.id
_entity.type
_entity.pdbx_description
1 polymer ?
#
loop_
_entity_poly.entity_id
_entity_poly.type
_entity_poly.pdbx_seq_one_letter_code
_entity_poly.pdbx_strand_id
1 'polypeptide(L)'
;MNELNIYQLIGEIIENCQCIEHDLKIIYAIAKPGDFNYNLEDTKKWNLGEIIAKIEELDHRNIFPFDLDDKDYELLNSIRNERNFVCHECFQSYEYIEDYHFKRVEYEKVVNRVANFHKISKRLSQAIGTIRVAIVKEYRGYN
;
A
#
# COMPACT_ATOMS: atom_id res chain seq x y z
N MET A 1 11.02 -7.13 -23.83
CA MET A 1 10.57 -6.51 -22.57
C MET A 1 11.72 -6.70 -21.60
N ASN A 2 12.44 -5.65 -21.22
CA ASN A 2 13.53 -5.78 -20.25
C ASN A 2 12.93 -6.28 -18.94
N GLU A 3 13.20 -7.54 -18.59
CA GLU A 3 12.79 -8.09 -17.30
C GLU A 3 13.54 -7.32 -16.22
N LEU A 4 12.80 -6.49 -15.48
CA LEU A 4 13.30 -5.81 -14.30
C LEU A 4 13.87 -6.87 -13.34
N ASN A 5 15.11 -6.67 -12.88
CA ASN A 5 15.67 -7.56 -11.87
C ASN A 5 14.90 -7.41 -10.55
N ILE A 6 14.97 -8.43 -9.69
CA ILE A 6 14.21 -8.48 -8.43
C ILE A 6 14.44 -7.25 -7.53
N TYR A 7 15.65 -6.69 -7.51
CA TYR A 7 15.96 -5.50 -6.71
C TYR A 7 15.18 -4.27 -7.19
N GLN A 8 15.07 -4.08 -8.51
CA GLN A 8 14.29 -2.98 -9.07
C GLN A 8 12.79 -3.16 -8.79
N LEU A 9 12.27 -4.38 -8.93
CA LEU A 9 10.87 -4.67 -8.59
C LEU A 9 10.56 -4.36 -7.12
N ILE A 10 11.46 -4.73 -6.20
CA ILE A 10 11.33 -4.44 -4.77
C ILE A 10 11.35 -2.93 -4.52
N GLY A 11 12.26 -2.19 -5.15
CA GLY A 11 12.32 -0.74 -5.03
C GLY A 11 11.01 -0.06 -5.48
N GLU A 12 10.51 -0.43 -6.65
CA GLU A 12 9.24 0.09 -7.20
C GLU A 12 8.04 -0.31 -6.32
N ILE A 13 8.02 -1.52 -5.74
CA ILE A 13 6.99 -1.93 -4.78
C ILE A 13 6.99 -1.04 -3.54
N ILE A 14 8.17 -0.77 -2.96
CA ILE A 14 8.29 0.05 -1.76
C ILE A 14 7.82 1.48 -2.05
N GLU A 15 8.23 2.05 -3.18
CA GLU A 15 7.76 3.35 -3.66
C GLU A 15 6.22 3.39 -3.77
N ASN A 16 5.63 2.41 -4.47
CA ASN A 16 4.17 2.34 -4.64
C ASN A 16 3.45 2.27 -3.28
N CYS A 17 3.96 1.45 -2.34
CA CYS A 17 3.36 1.32 -1.00
C CYS A 17 3.47 2.61 -0.18
N GLN A 18 4.58 3.35 -0.30
CA GLN A 18 4.74 4.66 0.35
C GLN A 18 3.79 5.70 -0.22
N CYS A 19 3.59 5.72 -1.54
CA CYS A 19 2.60 6.59 -2.18
C CYS A 19 1.18 6.27 -1.72
N ILE A 20 0.80 4.98 -1.67
CA ILE A 20 -0.49 4.54 -1.12
C ILE A 20 -0.66 5.03 0.32
N GLU A 21 0.33 4.78 1.18
CA GLU A 21 0.27 5.21 2.58
C GLU A 21 0.08 6.73 2.70
N HIS A 22 0.84 7.51 1.92
CA HIS A 22 0.74 8.97 1.91
C HIS A 22 -0.64 9.46 1.44
N ASP A 23 -1.15 8.90 0.34
CA ASP A 23 -2.45 9.29 -0.20
C ASP A 23 -3.58 8.95 0.78
N LEU A 24 -3.54 7.78 1.42
CA LEU A 24 -4.49 7.39 2.47
C LEU A 24 -4.43 8.32 3.69
N LYS A 25 -3.23 8.78 4.09
CA LYS A 25 -3.08 9.77 5.18
C LYS A 25 -3.76 11.08 4.86
N ILE A 26 -3.64 11.57 3.62
CA ILE A 26 -4.33 12.79 3.18
C ILE A 26 -5.84 12.58 3.18
N ILE A 27 -6.31 11.47 2.62
CA ILE A 27 -7.72 11.10 2.56
C ILE A 27 -8.32 11.07 3.98
N TYR A 28 -7.65 10.38 4.91
CA TYR A 28 -8.05 10.33 6.31
C TYR A 28 -8.08 11.71 6.96
N ALA A 29 -7.07 12.56 6.72
CA ALA A 29 -6.99 13.88 7.33
C ALA A 29 -8.14 14.81 6.88
N ILE A 30 -8.65 14.62 5.66
CA ILE A 30 -9.83 15.31 5.13
C ILE A 30 -11.10 14.73 5.74
N ALA A 31 -11.20 13.40 5.81
CA ALA A 31 -12.38 12.71 6.30
C ALA A 31 -12.62 12.88 7.81
N LYS A 32 -11.55 12.93 8.61
CA LYS A 32 -11.63 13.10 10.06
C LYS A 32 -12.16 14.50 10.39
N PRO A 33 -13.20 14.62 11.25
CA PRO A 33 -13.70 15.92 11.70
C PRO A 33 -12.61 16.73 12.41
N GLY A 34 -12.62 18.04 12.18
CA GLY A 34 -11.64 18.97 12.77
C GLY A 34 -10.77 19.63 11.70
N ASP A 35 -9.63 20.15 12.13
CA ASP A 35 -8.71 20.84 11.23
C ASP A 35 -7.79 19.84 10.52
N PHE A 36 -7.72 20.00 9.20
CA PHE A 36 -6.95 19.16 8.30
C PHE A 36 -5.46 19.07 8.66
N ASN A 37 -4.81 20.20 9.01
CA ASN A 37 -3.37 20.20 9.25
C ASN A 37 -3.05 19.44 10.54
N TYR A 38 -3.84 19.61 11.59
CA TYR A 38 -3.70 18.82 12.81
C TYR A 38 -3.97 17.33 12.57
N ASN A 39 -5.00 17.01 11.79
CA ASN A 39 -5.30 15.62 11.44
C ASN A 39 -4.16 14.97 10.65
N LEU A 40 -3.59 15.69 9.67
CA LEU A 40 -2.48 15.21 8.86
C LEU A 40 -1.22 15.01 9.72
N GLU A 41 -0.92 15.94 10.63
CA GLU A 41 0.21 15.82 11.55
C GLU A 41 0.11 14.57 12.43
N ASP A 42 -1.08 14.29 12.97
CA ASP A 42 -1.35 13.10 13.80
C ASP A 42 -1.06 11.79 13.04
N THR A 43 -1.22 11.80 11.71
CA THR A 43 -1.00 10.62 10.87
C THR A 43 0.47 10.29 10.63
N LYS A 44 1.42 11.21 10.87
CA LYS A 44 2.84 11.01 10.49
C LYS A 44 3.48 9.77 11.12
N LYS A 45 3.05 9.41 12.33
CA LYS A 45 3.54 8.25 13.08
C LYS A 45 2.97 6.92 12.57
N TRP A 46 1.88 6.96 11.80
CA TRP A 46 1.17 5.75 11.38
C TRP A 46 1.80 5.13 10.15
N ASN A 47 1.92 3.81 10.15
CA ASN A 47 2.28 3.03 8.97
C ASN A 47 1.04 2.65 8.14
N LEU A 48 1.25 2.04 6.97
CA LEU A 48 0.20 1.59 6.06
C LEU A 48 -0.91 0.77 6.76
N GLY A 49 -0.57 -0.14 7.66
CA GLY A 49 -1.57 -0.94 8.38
C GLY A 49 -2.40 -0.10 9.36
N GLU A 50 -1.78 0.83 10.07
CA GLU A 50 -2.47 1.71 11.01
C GLU A 50 -3.41 2.69 10.28
N ILE A 51 -2.99 3.25 9.14
CA ILE A 51 -3.85 4.17 8.38
C ILE A 51 -5.06 3.46 7.75
N ILE A 52 -4.90 2.22 7.26
CA ILE A 52 -6.01 1.41 6.74
C ILE A 52 -7.06 1.19 7.84
N ALA A 53 -6.63 0.73 9.01
CA ALA A 53 -7.54 0.49 10.13
C ALA A 53 -8.26 1.77 10.60
N LYS A 54 -7.59 2.93 10.49
CA LYS A 54 -8.18 4.22 10.86
C LYS A 54 -9.20 4.72 9.84
N ILE A 55 -9.03 4.44 8.55
CA ILE A 55 -10.03 4.73 7.52
C ILE A 55 -11.26 3.83 7.72
N GLU A 56 -11.03 2.54 7.95
CA GLU A 56 -12.09 1.57 8.24
C GLU A 56 -12.94 1.98 9.46
N GLU A 57 -12.30 2.49 10.52
CA GLU A 57 -12.99 3.05 11.68
C GLU A 57 -13.90 4.24 11.33
N LEU A 58 -13.44 5.14 10.45
CA LEU A 58 -14.25 6.31 10.04
C LEU A 58 -15.43 5.89 9.16
N ASP A 59 -15.22 4.91 8.30
CA ASP A 59 -16.22 4.38 7.37
C ASP A 59 -17.34 3.66 8.13
N HIS A 60 -17.00 2.76 9.06
CA HIS A 60 -17.96 2.10 9.95
C HIS A 60 -18.79 3.09 10.79
N ARG A 61 -18.24 4.26 11.08
CA ARG A 61 -18.92 5.32 11.81
C ARG A 61 -19.73 6.27 10.92
N ASN A 62 -19.77 6.03 9.61
CA ASN A 62 -20.42 6.87 8.59
C ASN A 62 -19.97 8.35 8.67
N ILE A 63 -18.70 8.58 8.97
CA ILE A 63 -18.15 9.94 9.13
C ILE A 63 -17.85 10.59 7.78
N PHE A 64 -17.49 9.78 6.79
CA PHE A 64 -17.18 10.22 5.44
C PHE A 64 -17.68 9.16 4.44
N PRO A 65 -18.23 9.54 3.27
CA PRO A 65 -18.79 8.60 2.32
C PRO A 65 -17.68 7.92 1.51
N PHE A 66 -16.92 7.02 2.15
CA PHE A 66 -15.88 6.26 1.46
C PHE A 66 -16.46 5.25 0.46
N ASP A 67 -17.64 4.69 0.77
CA ASP A 67 -18.34 3.67 -0.03
C ASP A 67 -17.44 2.45 -0.32
N LEU A 68 -16.66 2.03 0.68
CA LEU A 68 -15.80 0.84 0.62
C LEU A 68 -16.52 -0.35 1.23
N ASP A 69 -16.35 -1.52 0.64
CA ASP A 69 -16.85 -2.78 1.19
C ASP A 69 -15.74 -3.60 1.87
N ASP A 70 -16.13 -4.72 2.51
CA ASP A 70 -15.19 -5.62 3.18
C ASP A 70 -14.07 -6.10 2.22
N LYS A 71 -14.37 -6.28 0.93
CA LYS A 71 -13.38 -6.75 -0.06
C LYS A 71 -12.36 -5.68 -0.39
N ASP A 72 -12.75 -4.41 -0.36
CA ASP A 72 -11.81 -3.30 -0.52
C ASP A 72 -10.82 -3.26 0.66
N TYR A 73 -11.30 -3.46 1.89
CA TYR A 73 -10.42 -3.55 3.07
C TYR A 73 -9.58 -4.83 3.08
N GLU A 74 -10.11 -5.96 2.62
CA GLU A 74 -9.32 -7.20 2.40
C GLU A 74 -8.19 -6.94 1.40
N LEU A 75 -8.48 -6.23 0.30
CA LEU A 75 -7.47 -5.87 -0.70
C LEU A 75 -6.40 -4.95 -0.10
N LEU A 76 -6.77 -3.90 0.63
CA LEU A 76 -5.82 -2.99 1.30
C LEU A 76 -4.94 -3.75 2.31
N ASN A 77 -5.53 -4.63 3.12
CA ASN A 77 -4.79 -5.46 4.05
C ASN A 77 -3.88 -6.48 3.36
N SER A 78 -4.27 -6.99 2.18
CA SER A 78 -3.39 -7.86 1.38
C SER A 78 -2.13 -7.12 0.92
N ILE A 79 -2.23 -5.84 0.53
CA ILE A 79 -1.08 -5.01 0.16
C ILE A 79 -0.13 -4.85 1.35
N ARG A 80 -0.67 -4.60 2.54
CA ARG A 80 0.12 -4.52 3.78
C ARG A 80 0.92 -5.80 4.00
N ASN A 81 0.28 -6.96 3.87
CA ASN A 81 0.91 -8.26 4.09
C ASN A 81 1.99 -8.54 3.04
N GLU A 82 1.73 -8.26 1.76
CA GLU A 82 2.72 -8.42 0.69
C GLU A 82 3.90 -7.45 0.85
N ARG A 83 3.66 -6.20 1.28
CA ARG A 83 4.74 -5.26 1.61
C ARG A 83 5.62 -5.80 2.73
N ASN A 84 5.02 -6.35 3.79
CA ASN A 84 5.77 -6.95 4.88
C ASN A 84 6.63 -8.12 4.41
N PHE A 85 6.08 -9.00 3.57
CA PHE A 85 6.87 -10.07 2.94
C PHE A 85 8.06 -9.49 2.16
N VAL A 86 7.82 -8.49 1.30
CA VAL A 86 8.88 -7.86 0.49
C VAL A 86 9.98 -7.25 1.37
N CYS A 87 9.61 -6.54 2.44
CA CYS A 87 10.55 -5.84 3.30
C CYS A 87 11.28 -6.73 4.31
N HIS A 88 10.68 -7.86 4.73
CA HIS A 88 11.18 -8.63 5.87
C HIS A 88 11.57 -10.07 5.52
N GLU A 89 10.93 -10.69 4.53
CA GLU A 89 11.03 -12.15 4.30
C GLU A 89 11.55 -12.52 2.90
N CYS A 90 11.47 -11.60 1.93
CA CYS A 90 11.72 -11.85 0.51
C CYS A 90 13.03 -12.60 0.25
N PHE A 91 14.16 -12.05 0.72
CA PHE A 91 15.47 -12.68 0.53
C PHE A 91 15.68 -13.88 1.46
N GLN A 92 15.15 -13.81 2.69
CA GLN A 92 15.28 -14.89 3.68
C GLN A 92 14.64 -16.19 3.19
N SER A 93 13.64 -16.09 2.32
CA SER A 93 12.89 -17.21 1.75
C SER A 93 13.74 -18.16 0.89
N TYR A 94 14.92 -17.73 0.41
CA TYR A 94 15.78 -18.57 -0.42
C TYR A 94 17.29 -18.43 -0.14
N GLU A 95 17.76 -17.32 0.45
CA GLU A 95 19.18 -17.03 0.50
C GLU A 95 19.99 -18.05 1.32
N TYR A 96 19.39 -18.56 2.40
CA TYR A 96 19.98 -19.51 3.33
C TYR A 96 19.86 -20.98 2.90
N ILE A 97 19.31 -21.27 1.72
CA ILE A 97 19.23 -22.64 1.20
C ILE A 97 20.58 -23.02 0.60
N GLU A 98 21.21 -24.08 1.14
CA GLU A 98 22.52 -24.55 0.65
C GLU A 98 22.42 -25.32 -0.68
N ASP A 99 21.38 -26.15 -0.84
CA ASP A 99 21.17 -26.92 -2.07
C ASP A 99 20.81 -25.99 -3.24
N TYR A 100 21.66 -25.97 -4.26
CA TYR A 100 21.50 -25.07 -5.40
C TYR A 100 20.19 -25.29 -6.16
N HIS A 101 19.77 -26.54 -6.35
CA HIS A 101 18.56 -26.83 -7.11
C HIS A 101 17.32 -26.36 -6.36
N PHE A 102 17.25 -26.64 -5.06
CA PHE A 102 16.16 -26.21 -4.20
C PHE A 102 16.14 -24.68 -4.03
N LYS A 103 17.31 -24.04 -3.85
CA LYS A 103 17.44 -22.57 -3.79
C LYS A 103 16.86 -21.93 -5.05
N ARG A 104 17.17 -22.48 -6.23
CA ARG A 104 16.65 -21.96 -7.50
C ARG A 104 15.12 -22.05 -7.58
N VAL A 105 14.53 -23.16 -7.15
CA VAL A 105 13.06 -23.33 -7.15
C VAL A 105 12.39 -22.29 -6.24
N GLU A 106 12.90 -22.08 -5.03
CA GLU A 106 12.33 -21.07 -4.11
C GLU A 106 12.56 -19.64 -4.62
N TYR A 107 13.73 -19.35 -5.19
CA TYR A 107 14.01 -18.07 -5.84
C TYR A 107 12.98 -17.75 -6.94
N GLU A 108 12.69 -18.72 -7.82
CA GLU A 108 11.72 -18.52 -8.91
C GLU A 108 10.30 -18.27 -8.38
N LYS A 109 9.89 -18.91 -7.28
CA LYS A 109 8.61 -18.63 -6.61
C LYS A 109 8.57 -17.19 -6.06
N VAL A 110 9.64 -16.76 -5.41
CA VAL A 110 9.74 -15.39 -4.86
C VAL A 110 9.71 -14.35 -5.98
N VAL A 111 10.47 -14.54 -7.05
CA VAL A 111 10.46 -13.64 -8.22
C VAL A 111 9.06 -13.51 -8.79
N ASN A 112 8.35 -14.63 -8.98
CA ASN A 112 6.98 -14.60 -9.50
C ASN A 112 6.01 -13.88 -8.57
N ARG A 113 6.10 -14.10 -7.25
CA ARG A 113 5.29 -13.39 -6.25
C ARG A 113 5.55 -11.89 -6.29
N VAL A 114 6.83 -11.47 -6.26
CA VAL A 114 7.26 -10.06 -6.33
C VAL A 114 6.80 -9.41 -7.63
N ALA A 115 6.98 -10.08 -8.79
CA ALA A 115 6.56 -9.55 -10.08
C ALA A 115 5.03 -9.36 -10.18
N ASN A 116 4.25 -10.28 -9.60
CA ASN A 116 2.80 -10.15 -9.54
C ASN A 116 2.37 -9.02 -8.61
N PHE A 117 2.96 -8.94 -7.41
CA PHE A 117 2.64 -7.86 -6.47
C PHE A 117 3.06 -6.49 -6.99
N HIS A 118 4.17 -6.39 -7.73
CA HIS A 118 4.57 -5.14 -8.37
C HIS A 118 3.46 -4.59 -9.30
N LYS A 119 2.86 -5.45 -10.14
CA LYS A 119 1.76 -5.03 -11.02
C LYS A 119 0.55 -4.53 -10.24
N ILE A 120 0.23 -5.20 -9.13
CA ILE A 120 -0.92 -4.88 -8.27
C ILE A 120 -0.67 -3.55 -7.53
N SER A 121 0.45 -3.43 -6.83
CA SER A 121 0.82 -2.22 -6.08
C SER A 121 0.88 -0.98 -6.96
N LYS A 122 1.41 -1.08 -8.18
CA LYS A 122 1.45 0.03 -9.15
C LYS A 122 0.05 0.51 -9.52
N ARG A 123 -0.85 -0.41 -9.85
CA ARG A 123 -2.25 -0.07 -10.19
C ARG A 123 -2.98 0.56 -9.01
N LEU A 124 -2.77 0.03 -7.81
CA LEU A 124 -3.43 0.52 -6.60
C LEU A 124 -2.91 1.90 -6.20
N SER A 125 -1.60 2.15 -6.30
CA SER A 125 -1.05 3.49 -6.07
C SER A 125 -1.66 4.52 -7.03
N GLN A 126 -1.81 4.19 -8.31
CA GLN A 126 -2.45 5.08 -9.29
C GLN A 126 -3.94 5.33 -8.98
N ALA A 127 -4.68 4.27 -8.63
CA ALA A 127 -6.10 4.36 -8.30
C ALA A 127 -6.35 5.22 -7.05
N ILE A 128 -5.63 4.94 -5.96
CA ILE A 128 -5.73 5.68 -4.70
C ILE A 128 -5.28 7.13 -4.88
N GLY A 129 -4.22 7.38 -5.65
CA GLY A 129 -3.80 8.74 -5.97
C GLY A 129 -4.86 9.52 -6.75
N THR A 130 -5.59 8.86 -7.66
CA THR A 130 -6.72 9.46 -8.38
C THR A 130 -7.87 9.80 -7.43
N ILE A 131 -8.22 8.89 -6.52
CA ILE A 131 -9.24 9.10 -5.49
C ILE A 131 -8.85 10.26 -4.58
N ARG A 132 -7.59 10.32 -4.10
CA ARG A 132 -7.09 11.44 -3.30
C ARG A 132 -7.28 12.76 -4.03
N VAL A 133 -6.90 12.86 -5.31
CA VAL A 133 -7.08 14.09 -6.09
C VAL A 133 -8.55 14.51 -6.14
N ALA A 134 -9.47 13.56 -6.38
CA ALA A 134 -10.89 13.84 -6.42
C ALA A 134 -11.41 14.37 -5.07
N ILE A 135 -11.07 13.71 -3.97
CA ILE A 135 -11.44 14.11 -2.61
C ILE A 135 -10.87 15.49 -2.26
N VAL A 136 -9.59 15.75 -2.59
CA VAL A 136 -8.99 17.08 -2.36
C VAL A 136 -9.73 18.16 -3.15
N LYS A 137 -10.10 17.91 -4.41
CA LYS A 137 -10.86 18.89 -5.20
C LYS A 137 -12.22 19.18 -4.59
N GLU A 138 -12.96 18.14 -4.21
CA GLU A 138 -14.32 18.25 -3.68
C GLU A 138 -14.35 18.93 -2.30
N TYR A 139 -13.47 18.53 -1.38
CA TYR A 139 -13.54 18.93 0.03
C TYR A 139 -12.55 20.04 0.44
N ARG A 140 -11.50 20.29 -0.37
CA ARG A 140 -10.46 21.30 -0.07
C ARG A 140 -10.38 22.44 -1.09
N GLY A 141 -11.04 22.33 -2.24
CA GLY A 141 -11.25 23.45 -3.17
C GLY A 141 -10.02 23.94 -3.94
N TYR A 142 -9.21 23.03 -4.51
CA TYR A 142 -8.10 23.40 -5.40
C TYR A 142 -8.42 23.15 -6.88
N ASN A 143 -8.25 24.20 -7.72
CA ASN A 143 -8.11 24.10 -9.19
C ASN A 143 -6.69 23.69 -9.57
#